data_AF-A0A659PRY7-F1
#
_entry.id   AF-A0A659PRY7-F1
#
_cell.length_a   1.000
_cell.length_b   1.000
_cell.length_c   1.000
_cell.angle_alpha   90.00
_cell.angle_beta   90.00
_cell.angle_gamma   90.00
#
_symmetry.space_group_name_H-M   'P 1'
#
loop_
_entity.id
_entity.type
_entity.pdbx_description
1 polymer ?
#
loop_
_entity_poly.entity_id
_entity_poly.type
_entity_poly.pdbx_seq_one_letter_code
_entity_poly.pdbx_strand_id
1 'polypeptide(L)'
;TRSGRKPHCVKGKGTLPASIADAHRAKVQKATKTAMSKLMNQIGKPYHWGGASPRTGFDCSGLVYYAYKDLVKIRIPRTANEMYHLRDAAPIERSELKNGDLVFFRT
;
A
#
# COMPACT_ATOMS: atom_id res chain seq x y z
N THR A 1 -62.78 6.01 -3.66
CA THR A 1 -61.71 5.18 -3.06
C THR A 1 -60.38 5.58 -3.67
N ARG A 2 -59.31 5.56 -2.85
CA ARG A 2 -58.10 6.39 -2.94
C ARG A 2 -57.15 6.03 -4.11
N SER A 3 -56.93 6.96 -5.04
CA SER A 3 -55.87 6.88 -6.07
C SER A 3 -54.49 6.94 -5.41
N GLY A 4 -53.73 5.83 -5.49
CA GLY A 4 -52.39 5.70 -4.95
C GLY A 4 -51.34 6.26 -5.92
N ARG A 5 -50.70 7.37 -5.54
CA ARG A 5 -49.49 7.87 -6.22
C ARG A 5 -48.37 6.83 -6.10
N LYS A 6 -47.78 6.43 -7.23
CA LYS A 6 -46.54 5.64 -7.25
C LYS A 6 -45.41 6.49 -6.65
N PRO A 7 -44.63 5.97 -5.69
CA PRO A 7 -43.49 6.70 -5.16
C PRO A 7 -42.43 6.81 -6.25
N HIS A 8 -42.06 8.04 -6.59
CA HIS A 8 -40.95 8.34 -7.49
C HIS A 8 -39.66 7.87 -6.81
N CYS A 9 -39.01 6.87 -7.40
CA CYS A 9 -37.73 6.36 -6.91
C CYS A 9 -36.67 7.43 -7.21
N VAL A 10 -36.30 8.20 -6.18
CA VAL A 10 -35.21 9.19 -6.27
C VAL A 10 -33.90 8.40 -6.34
N LYS A 11 -33.24 8.44 -7.49
CA LYS A 11 -31.89 7.88 -7.66
C LYS A 11 -30.93 8.64 -6.74
N GLY A 12 -30.66 8.07 -5.57
CA GLY A 12 -29.58 8.52 -4.69
C GLY A 12 -28.25 8.36 -5.43
N LYS A 13 -27.58 9.48 -5.70
CA LYS A 13 -26.19 9.49 -6.21
C LYS A 13 -25.25 9.10 -5.07
N GLY A 14 -25.21 7.81 -4.73
CA GLY A 14 -24.11 7.21 -4.00
C GLY A 14 -23.14 6.63 -5.02
N THR A 15 -21.97 7.23 -5.17
CA THR A 15 -20.90 6.71 -6.04
C THR A 15 -20.37 5.40 -5.46
N LEU A 16 -21.06 4.30 -5.73
CA LEU A 16 -20.51 2.96 -5.60
C LEU A 16 -19.38 2.83 -6.63
N PRO A 17 -18.24 2.18 -6.32
CA PRO A 17 -17.19 1.97 -7.31
C PRO A 17 -17.79 1.21 -8.49
N ALA A 18 -17.69 1.81 -9.68
CA ALA A 18 -18.34 1.36 -10.91
C ALA A 18 -17.90 -0.06 -11.34
N SER A 19 -16.81 -0.59 -10.78
CA SER A 19 -16.35 -1.95 -10.98
C SER A 19 -15.49 -2.48 -9.83
N ILE A 20 -15.30 -3.80 -9.76
CA ILE A 20 -14.33 -4.46 -8.85
C ILE A 20 -12.91 -3.93 -9.08
N ALA A 21 -12.55 -3.62 -10.34
CA ALA A 21 -11.24 -3.07 -10.69
C ALA A 21 -11.03 -1.66 -10.10
N ASP A 22 -12.05 -0.81 -10.09
CA ASP A 22 -11.99 0.52 -9.48
C ASP A 22 -11.87 0.45 -7.97
N ALA A 23 -12.65 -0.43 -7.33
CA ALA A 23 -12.54 -0.67 -5.90
C ALA A 23 -11.14 -1.16 -5.51
N HIS A 24 -10.56 -2.06 -6.31
CA HIS A 24 -9.20 -2.53 -6.12
C HIS A 24 -8.16 -1.40 -6.29
N ARG A 25 -8.24 -0.62 -7.36
CA ARG A 25 -7.35 0.55 -7.59
C ARG A 25 -7.42 1.54 -6.43
N ALA A 26 -8.61 1.91 -5.98
CA ALA A 26 -8.78 2.82 -4.86
C ALA A 26 -8.16 2.27 -3.56
N LYS A 27 -8.30 0.96 -3.31
CA LYS A 27 -7.67 0.30 -2.17
C LYS A 27 -6.14 0.32 -2.26
N VAL A 28 -5.58 0.02 -3.43
CA VAL A 28 -4.12 0.07 -3.67
C VAL A 28 -3.59 1.48 -3.47
N GLN A 29 -4.23 2.50 -4.07
CA GLN A 29 -3.85 3.91 -3.91
C GLN A 29 -3.87 4.35 -2.44
N LYS A 30 -4.90 3.93 -1.68
CA LYS A 30 -4.98 4.21 -0.25
C LYS A 30 -3.82 3.56 0.52
N ALA A 31 -3.53 2.29 0.25
CA ALA A 31 -2.42 1.57 0.87
C ALA A 31 -1.08 2.25 0.55
N THR A 32 -0.83 2.59 -0.71
CA THR A 32 0.38 3.32 -1.13
C THR A 32 0.51 4.65 -0.38
N LYS A 33 -0.56 5.45 -0.30
CA LYS A 33 -0.53 6.73 0.43
C LYS A 33 -0.19 6.55 1.90
N THR A 34 -0.75 5.52 2.55
CA THR A 34 -0.43 5.20 3.94
C THR A 34 1.02 4.74 4.11
N ALA A 35 1.54 3.92 3.20
CA ALA A 35 2.94 3.49 3.21
C ALA A 35 3.88 4.69 3.08
N MET A 36 3.64 5.56 2.10
CA MET A 36 4.43 6.79 1.90
C MET A 36 4.40 7.69 3.12
N SER A 37 3.21 7.92 3.72
CA SER A 37 3.12 8.73 4.94
C SER A 37 3.91 8.12 6.10
N LYS A 38 3.85 6.80 6.31
CA LYS A 38 4.67 6.11 7.32
C LYS A 38 6.16 6.34 7.08
N LEU A 39 6.62 6.20 5.83
CA LEU A 39 8.02 6.36 5.42
C LEU A 39 8.51 7.79 5.64
N MET A 40 7.76 8.79 5.15
CA MET A 40 8.10 10.21 5.28
C MET A 40 8.23 10.64 6.74
N ASN A 41 7.40 10.08 7.63
CA ASN A 41 7.49 10.34 9.07
C ASN A 41 8.76 9.79 9.74
N GLN A 42 9.56 8.98 9.05
CA GLN A 42 10.82 8.45 9.57
C GLN A 42 12.05 9.20 9.08
N ILE A 43 11.89 10.25 8.25
CA ILE A 43 13.01 11.06 7.75
C ILE A 43 13.79 11.65 8.93
N GLY A 44 15.12 11.60 8.82
CA GLY A 44 16.05 12.09 9.85
C GLY A 44 16.36 11.09 10.97
N LYS A 45 15.70 9.93 11.02
CA LYS A 45 16.07 8.88 11.97
C LYS A 45 17.40 8.24 11.59
N PRO A 46 18.25 7.88 12.57
CA PRO A 46 19.53 7.25 12.30
C PRO A 46 19.34 5.85 11.71
N TYR A 47 20.27 5.46 10.85
CA TYR A 47 20.40 4.09 10.41
C TYR A 47 20.82 3.21 11.59
N HIS A 48 20.11 2.10 11.81
CA HIS A 48 20.41 1.14 12.86
C HIS A 48 20.36 -0.26 12.28
N TRP A 49 21.50 -0.94 12.25
CA TRP A 49 21.61 -2.31 11.75
C TRP A 49 20.66 -3.26 12.50
N GLY A 50 19.84 -4.02 11.78
CA GLY A 50 18.79 -4.86 12.37
C GLY A 50 17.54 -4.11 12.85
N GLY A 51 17.55 -2.77 12.82
CA GLY A 51 16.45 -1.94 13.29
C GLY A 51 15.20 -2.05 12.42
N ALA A 52 14.02 -2.13 13.05
CA ALA A 52 12.73 -2.26 12.36
C ALA A 52 11.59 -1.48 13.04
N SER A 53 11.91 -0.48 13.88
CA SER A 53 10.90 0.26 14.63
C SER A 53 11.23 1.75 14.75
N PRO A 54 10.21 2.63 14.84
CA PRO A 54 10.43 4.06 15.03
C PRO A 54 11.22 4.40 16.31
N ARG A 55 11.19 3.52 17.32
CA ARG A 55 11.86 3.71 18.62
C ARG A 55 13.35 3.40 18.54
N THR A 56 13.72 2.32 17.87
CA THR A 56 15.10 1.81 17.80
C THR A 56 15.86 2.27 16.56
N GLY A 57 15.16 2.82 15.57
CA GLY A 57 15.72 3.12 14.25
C GLY A 57 15.51 1.98 13.26
N PHE A 58 16.04 2.15 12.05
CA PHE A 58 15.79 1.28 10.93
C PHE A 58 17.06 0.93 10.16
N ASP A 59 17.14 -0.30 9.66
CA ASP A 59 17.96 -0.61 8.48
C ASP A 59 17.13 -0.51 7.19
N CYS A 60 17.77 -0.72 6.04
CA CYS A 60 17.16 -0.58 4.72
C CYS A 60 15.86 -1.42 4.60
N SER A 61 15.94 -2.71 4.93
CA SER A 61 14.82 -3.63 4.87
C SER A 61 13.82 -3.46 6.03
N GLY A 62 14.27 -3.00 7.19
CA GLY A 62 13.45 -2.79 8.38
C GLY A 62 12.49 -1.62 8.20
N LEU A 63 12.92 -0.58 7.49
CA LEU A 63 12.07 0.55 7.13
C LEU A 63 10.94 0.12 6.20
N VAL A 64 11.26 -0.68 5.17
CA VAL A 64 10.26 -1.24 4.24
C VAL A 64 9.31 -2.16 4.98
N TYR A 65 9.83 -3.08 5.80
CA TYR A 65 9.02 -3.99 6.61
C TYR A 65 8.01 -3.22 7.47
N TYR A 66 8.45 -2.18 8.20
CA TYR A 66 7.58 -1.35 9.03
C TYR A 66 6.46 -0.65 8.24
N ALA A 67 6.77 -0.14 7.05
CA ALA A 67 5.80 0.56 6.22
C ALA A 67 4.72 -0.39 5.67
N TYR A 68 5.11 -1.57 5.17
CA TYR A 68 4.23 -2.43 4.37
C TYR A 68 3.60 -3.62 5.11
N LYS A 69 4.19 -4.11 6.22
CA LYS A 69 3.76 -5.36 6.89
C LYS A 69 2.26 -5.44 7.26
N ASP A 70 1.63 -4.29 7.54
CA ASP A 70 0.21 -4.20 7.92
C ASP A 70 -0.70 -3.74 6.77
N LEU A 71 -0.12 -3.36 5.62
CA LEU A 71 -0.85 -2.78 4.49
C LEU A 71 -1.10 -3.79 3.37
N VAL A 72 -0.19 -4.75 3.22
CA VAL A 72 -0.29 -5.82 2.23
C VAL A 72 -0.87 -7.08 2.87
N LYS A 73 -1.49 -7.93 2.04
CA LYS A 73 -2.06 -9.21 2.50
C LYS A 73 -1.05 -10.37 2.50
N ILE A 74 0.19 -10.09 2.13
CA ILE A 74 1.27 -11.08 2.09
C ILE A 74 2.24 -10.82 3.23
N ARG A 75 2.94 -11.88 3.66
CA ARG A 75 4.00 -11.74 4.65
C ARG A 75 5.20 -11.07 3.99
N ILE A 76 5.52 -9.85 4.43
CA ILE A 76 6.76 -9.18 4.04
C ILE A 76 7.92 -9.78 4.86
N PRO A 77 8.96 -10.35 4.22
CA PRO A 77 10.11 -10.92 4.90
C PRO A 77 10.99 -9.82 5.50
N ARG A 78 11.91 -10.18 6.40
CA ARG A 78 12.68 -9.17 7.14
C ARG A 78 13.87 -8.65 6.35
N THR A 79 14.45 -9.45 5.45
CA THR A 79 15.69 -9.08 4.73
C THR A 79 15.41 -8.59 3.31
N ALA A 80 16.25 -7.68 2.80
CA ALA A 80 16.12 -7.16 1.44
C ALA A 80 16.26 -8.28 0.38
N ASN A 81 17.13 -9.27 0.62
CA ASN A 81 17.32 -10.39 -0.29
C ASN A 81 16.06 -11.27 -0.38
N GLU A 82 15.40 -11.56 0.73
CA GLU A 82 14.14 -12.31 0.71
C GLU A 82 13.02 -11.49 0.06
N MET A 83 12.96 -10.17 0.29
CA MET A 83 11.98 -9.29 -0.35
C MET A 83 12.13 -9.30 -1.88
N TYR A 84 13.37 -9.30 -2.38
CA TYR A 84 13.65 -9.39 -3.82
C TYR A 84 13.18 -10.72 -4.43
N HIS A 85 13.28 -11.82 -3.68
CA HIS A 85 12.87 -13.16 -4.13
C HIS A 85 11.42 -13.52 -3.76
N LEU A 86 10.60 -12.54 -3.37
CA LEU A 86 9.19 -12.79 -3.06
C LEU A 86 8.42 -13.25 -4.30
N ARG A 87 7.87 -14.47 -4.24
CA ARG A 87 7.09 -15.06 -5.34
C ARG A 87 5.78 -14.33 -5.63
N ASP A 88 5.19 -13.73 -4.60
CA ASP A 88 3.94 -12.97 -4.73
C ASP A 88 4.16 -11.54 -5.26
N ALA A 89 5.42 -11.12 -5.42
CA ALA A 89 5.76 -9.82 -5.99
C ALA A 89 5.86 -9.92 -7.51
N ALA A 90 5.32 -8.92 -8.21
CA ALA A 90 5.48 -8.79 -9.64
C ALA A 90 6.79 -8.02 -9.93
N PRO A 91 7.65 -8.50 -10.84
CA PRO A 91 8.75 -7.69 -11.35
C PRO A 91 8.19 -6.51 -12.13
N ILE A 92 8.77 -5.32 -11.95
CA ILE A 92 8.38 -4.08 -12.61
C ILE A 92 9.55 -3.58 -13.44
N GLU A 93 9.29 -3.29 -14.71
CA GLU A 93 10.28 -2.68 -15.59
C GLU A 93 10.62 -1.26 -15.13
N ARG A 94 11.86 -0.81 -15.38
CA ARG A 94 12.31 0.52 -14.94
C ARG A 94 11.43 1.66 -15.47
N SER A 95 10.88 1.51 -16.68
CA SER A 95 9.98 2.48 -17.30
C SER A 95 8.58 2.51 -16.69
N GLU A 96 8.21 1.50 -15.90
CA GLU A 96 6.88 1.35 -15.32
C GLU A 96 6.83 1.67 -13.82
N LEU A 97 7.97 2.06 -13.24
CA LEU A 97 8.10 2.38 -11.81
C LEU A 97 7.08 3.44 -11.39
N LYS A 98 6.39 3.13 -10.29
CA LYS A 98 5.40 3.99 -9.66
C LYS A 98 5.77 4.21 -8.19
N ASN A 99 5.19 5.26 -7.63
CA ASN A 99 5.30 5.52 -6.20
C ASN A 99 4.80 4.32 -5.39
N GLY A 100 5.67 3.80 -4.52
CA GLY A 100 5.39 2.64 -3.69
C GLY A 100 6.02 1.33 -4.16
N ASP A 101 6.63 1.31 -5.34
CA ASP A 101 7.43 0.17 -5.79
C ASP A 101 8.75 0.09 -5.02
N LEU A 102 9.29 -1.13 -4.89
CA LEU A 102 10.54 -1.39 -4.20
C LEU A 102 11.69 -1.53 -5.20
N VAL A 103 12.78 -0.81 -4.96
CA VAL A 103 14.00 -0.89 -5.77
C VAL A 103 15.07 -1.59 -4.96
N PHE A 104 15.70 -2.60 -5.57
CA PHE A 104 16.74 -3.40 -4.95
C PHE A 104 18.09 -3.13 -5.63
N PHE A 105 19.15 -3.14 -4.82
CA PHE A 105 20.51 -2.89 -5.27
C PHE A 105 21.38 -4.10 -4.95
N ARG A 106 22.28 -4.44 -5.88
CA ARG A 106 23.36 -5.39 -5.64
C ARG A 106 24.65 -4.59 -5.53
N THR A 107 25.28 -4.69 -4.37
CA THR A 107 26.64 -4.18 -4.12
C THR A 107 27.67 -5.23 -4.51
#